data_AF-A0A838U7R3-F1
#
_entry.id   AF-A0A838U7R3-F1
#
_cell.length_a   1.000
_cell.length_b   1.000
_cell.length_c   1.000
_cell.angle_alpha   90.00
_cell.angle_beta   90.00
_cell.angle_gamma   90.00
#
_symmetry.space_group_name_H-M   'P 1'
#
loop_
_entity.id
_entity.type
_entity.pdbx_description
1 polymer ?
#
loop_
_entity_poly.entity_id
_entity_poly.type
_entity_poly.pdbx_seq_one_letter_code
_entity_poly.pdbx_strand_id
1 'polypeptide(L)'
;TVNVTQGAVSAGTLTSPTGVLNISNGLTFTANGLYACKLSGTTPGANGHDQLNVTGAVNLNNAQLAPIPWAGFRPAVGDTFVIVRNDGSDPINGTFLNLPNDTIFAGPLNSAFKISYVGGDGNDITIQRVARAPYDFDGDGKTDVATFSLANARWDVLPSSGGSAMSTFFGLTTDSIAPADYDGDNRTDIATFRDGAWWIMSSRTSTVTSTAFGLASDKPVPNDFDGDGRADLAVFRPSNGTWYQLRSLGNQAFAQQFGANGDIPQMADVDGDGLGDLAVYRPTGGEWHFYRSSDDSYLAFPFGLSTDKPVMADYDGDGKSDVAVFRATNDSNLPDFYILLTDGYVYYGSSWGAVGDVPTVGDYDGDGKSDIAIYRPDGSGTATWYLLQSTSGFTSVNFGTPSSKPVPSAYIP
;
A
#
# COMPACT_ATOMS: atom_id res chain seq x y z
N THR A 1 22.43 -3.69 32.99
CA THR A 1 21.90 -2.65 32.11
C THR A 1 22.71 -2.63 30.84
N VAL A 2 22.07 -2.87 29.70
CA VAL A 2 22.70 -2.68 28.39
C VAL A 2 22.38 -1.27 27.93
N ASN A 3 23.42 -0.50 27.59
CA ASN A 3 23.28 0.85 27.04
C ASN A 3 23.67 0.82 25.56
N VAL A 4 22.71 1.06 24.67
CA VAL A 4 22.96 1.16 23.23
C VAL A 4 23.32 2.61 22.91
N THR A 5 24.62 2.94 23.07
CA THR A 5 25.17 4.28 22.82
C THR A 5 25.88 4.31 21.47
N GLN A 6 25.24 4.89 20.44
CA GLN A 6 25.75 4.98 19.06
C GLN A 6 26.13 3.60 18.46
N GLY A 7 25.14 2.93 17.88
CA GLY A 7 25.31 1.64 17.21
C GLY A 7 23.97 0.96 16.93
N ALA A 8 24.03 -0.21 16.30
CA ALA A 8 22.89 -1.07 16.08
C ALA A 8 22.91 -2.25 17.06
N VAL A 9 21.77 -2.55 17.69
CA VAL A 9 21.54 -3.85 18.34
C VAL A 9 20.79 -4.76 17.36
N SER A 10 21.24 -6.01 17.26
CA SER A 10 20.56 -7.12 16.58
C SER A 10 20.80 -8.36 17.45
N ALA A 11 19.79 -9.20 17.59
CA ALA A 11 19.84 -10.36 18.49
C ALA A 11 20.48 -11.59 17.82
N GLY A 12 20.57 -11.60 16.49
CA GLY A 12 21.27 -12.61 15.71
C GLY A 12 22.80 -12.54 15.81
N THR A 13 23.44 -13.62 15.37
CA THR A 13 24.90 -13.78 15.27
C THR A 13 25.35 -13.82 13.81
N LEU A 14 26.67 -13.98 13.58
CA LEU A 14 27.21 -14.18 12.23
C LEU A 14 26.78 -15.52 11.59
N THR A 15 26.41 -16.52 12.40
CA THR A 15 26.05 -17.87 11.94
C THR A 15 24.57 -18.19 12.09
N SER A 16 23.84 -17.42 12.90
CA SER A 16 22.38 -17.45 13.00
C SER A 16 21.89 -16.02 12.77
N PRO A 17 21.37 -15.70 11.57
CA PRO A 17 21.09 -14.32 11.19
C PRO A 17 20.07 -13.66 12.13
N THR A 18 19.14 -14.45 12.69
CA THR A 18 18.17 -14.07 13.73
C THR A 18 18.49 -14.73 15.07
N GLY A 19 18.07 -14.14 16.19
CA GLY A 19 18.37 -14.66 17.52
C GLY A 19 17.55 -14.06 18.67
N VAL A 20 17.80 -14.56 19.89
CA VAL A 20 17.23 -14.01 21.12
C VAL A 20 18.38 -13.47 21.98
N LEU A 21 18.30 -12.19 22.35
CA LEU A 21 19.28 -11.56 23.23
C LEU A 21 18.66 -11.36 24.61
N ASN A 22 19.20 -12.05 25.63
CA ASN A 22 18.77 -11.89 27.02
C ASN A 22 19.54 -10.75 27.69
N ILE A 23 18.82 -9.80 28.26
CA ILE A 23 19.32 -8.55 28.84
C ILE A 23 18.85 -8.45 30.30
N SER A 24 19.80 -8.48 31.22
CA SER A 24 19.52 -8.33 32.66
C SER A 24 19.79 -6.91 33.17
N ASN A 25 18.96 -6.48 34.12
CA ASN A 25 19.01 -5.17 34.78
C ASN A 25 18.70 -3.99 33.82
N GLY A 26 17.72 -4.17 32.94
CA GLY A 26 17.17 -3.14 32.06
C GLY A 26 17.94 -2.87 30.76
N LEU A 27 17.24 -2.24 29.81
CA LEU A 27 17.72 -1.86 28.48
C LEU A 27 17.50 -0.35 28.30
N THR A 28 18.54 0.37 27.88
CA THR A 28 18.43 1.80 27.57
C THR A 28 19.04 2.09 26.21
N PHE A 29 18.26 2.66 25.31
CA PHE A 29 18.75 3.24 24.07
C PHE A 29 19.11 4.71 24.24
N THR A 30 20.02 5.23 23.41
CA THR A 30 20.16 6.67 23.20
C THR A 30 19.25 7.14 22.06
N ALA A 31 19.05 8.45 21.93
CA ALA A 31 18.19 9.06 20.91
C ALA A 31 18.58 8.81 19.44
N ASN A 32 19.73 8.17 19.19
CA ASN A 32 20.15 7.71 17.86
C ASN A 32 20.57 6.23 17.86
N GLY A 33 20.20 5.47 18.90
CA GLY A 33 20.39 4.02 18.91
C GLY A 33 19.49 3.38 17.86
N LEU A 34 19.99 2.37 17.15
CA LEU A 34 19.21 1.62 16.17
C LEU A 34 18.91 0.22 16.72
N TYR A 35 17.65 -0.19 16.69
CA TYR A 35 17.29 -1.60 16.75
C TYR A 35 17.06 -2.13 15.33
N ALA A 36 18.06 -2.88 14.82
CA ALA A 36 17.97 -3.61 13.56
C ALA A 36 17.38 -5.00 13.83
N CYS A 37 16.05 -5.11 13.78
CA CYS A 37 15.32 -6.33 14.06
C CYS A 37 15.23 -7.21 12.80
N LYS A 38 16.03 -8.26 12.72
CA LYS A 38 16.00 -9.17 11.57
C LYS A 38 14.82 -10.13 11.62
N LEU A 39 14.19 -10.38 10.47
CA LEU A 39 13.02 -11.25 10.33
C LEU A 39 13.30 -12.37 9.33
N SER A 40 13.08 -13.62 9.73
CA SER A 40 13.17 -14.82 8.89
C SER A 40 12.03 -15.83 9.16
N GLY A 41 11.09 -15.47 10.03
CA GLY A 41 9.97 -16.27 10.49
C GLY A 41 9.33 -15.67 11.75
N THR A 42 8.09 -16.05 12.04
CA THR A 42 7.29 -15.48 13.15
C THR A 42 7.62 -16.06 14.53
N THR A 43 8.44 -17.11 14.60
CA THR A 43 8.91 -17.64 15.90
C THR A 43 10.11 -16.84 16.39
N PRO A 44 10.26 -16.54 17.69
CA PRO A 44 11.47 -15.87 18.18
C PRO A 44 12.73 -16.73 18.06
N GLY A 45 13.87 -16.12 17.69
CA GLY A 45 15.17 -16.78 17.68
C GLY A 45 15.61 -17.30 16.31
N ALA A 46 16.39 -18.39 16.31
CA ALA A 46 17.02 -18.91 15.10
C ALA A 46 15.98 -19.35 14.05
N ASN A 47 16.18 -18.95 12.78
CA ASN A 47 15.23 -19.12 11.68
C ASN A 47 13.87 -18.45 11.92
N GLY A 48 13.86 -17.50 12.84
CA GLY A 48 12.69 -16.82 13.36
C GLY A 48 12.83 -15.33 13.20
N HIS A 49 12.66 -14.56 14.27
CA HIS A 49 12.99 -13.14 14.30
C HIS A 49 13.89 -12.79 15.48
N ASP A 50 14.55 -11.65 15.36
CA ASP A 50 15.28 -11.04 16.46
C ASP A 50 14.32 -10.63 17.57
N GLN A 51 14.58 -11.10 18.80
CA GLN A 51 13.85 -10.69 19.99
C GLN A 51 14.83 -10.28 21.11
N LEU A 52 14.57 -9.14 21.74
CA LEU A 52 15.24 -8.73 22.98
C LEU A 52 14.41 -9.19 24.18
N ASN A 53 14.95 -10.09 24.99
CA ASN A 53 14.36 -10.48 26.28
C ASN A 53 14.94 -9.57 27.36
N VAL A 54 14.11 -8.72 27.96
CA VAL A 54 14.58 -7.77 28.97
C VAL A 54 13.99 -8.12 30.33
N THR A 55 14.86 -8.14 31.34
CA THR A 55 14.47 -8.11 32.76
C THR A 55 14.94 -6.79 33.35
N GLY A 56 14.04 -5.96 33.87
CA GLY A 56 14.29 -4.56 34.20
C GLY A 56 13.67 -3.57 33.21
N ALA A 57 13.61 -2.29 33.60
CA ALA A 57 13.01 -1.24 32.78
C ALA A 57 13.65 -1.10 31.37
N VAL A 58 12.80 -0.84 30.37
CA VAL A 58 13.18 -0.55 28.99
C VAL A 58 13.02 0.95 28.74
N ASN A 59 14.07 1.66 28.32
CA ASN A 59 14.03 3.08 28.01
C ASN A 59 14.38 3.28 26.53
N LEU A 60 13.38 3.64 25.72
CA LEU A 60 13.53 3.72 24.25
C LEU A 60 14.13 5.04 23.78
N ASN A 61 13.87 6.14 24.48
CA ASN A 61 14.48 7.45 24.25
C ASN A 61 14.47 7.92 22.78
N ASN A 62 13.42 7.66 22.01
CA ASN A 62 13.35 7.96 20.56
C ASN A 62 14.45 7.27 19.74
N ALA A 63 14.81 6.05 20.09
CA ALA A 63 15.64 5.19 19.24
C ALA A 63 14.97 4.91 17.89
N GLN A 64 15.74 4.53 16.90
CA GLN A 64 15.24 4.09 15.60
C GLN A 64 14.94 2.58 15.62
N LEU A 65 13.88 2.17 14.93
CA LEU A 65 13.54 0.78 14.69
C LEU A 65 13.62 0.50 13.18
N ALA A 66 14.30 -0.59 12.82
CA ALA A 66 14.35 -1.07 11.45
C ALA A 66 14.08 -2.58 11.42
N PRO A 67 12.87 -3.02 11.01
CA PRO A 67 12.62 -4.40 10.63
C PRO A 67 13.42 -4.73 9.37
N ILE A 68 14.12 -5.85 9.35
CA ILE A 68 15.00 -6.24 8.23
C ILE A 68 14.72 -7.71 7.88
N PRO A 69 13.90 -7.98 6.86
CA PRO A 69 13.72 -9.32 6.34
C PRO A 69 15.06 -9.88 5.84
N TRP A 70 15.32 -11.13 6.21
CA TRP A 70 16.56 -11.83 5.91
C TRP A 70 16.30 -12.89 4.85
N ALA A 71 17.26 -13.05 3.93
CA ALA A 71 17.22 -14.07 2.88
C ALA A 71 15.92 -14.06 2.03
N GLY A 72 15.37 -12.88 1.76
CA GLY A 72 14.16 -12.73 0.95
C GLY A 72 12.88 -13.15 1.67
N PHE A 73 12.89 -13.29 3.00
CA PHE A 73 11.67 -13.50 3.78
C PHE A 73 10.67 -12.37 3.51
N ARG A 74 9.43 -12.74 3.22
CA ARG A 74 8.29 -11.81 3.06
C ARG A 74 7.27 -12.15 4.13
N PRO A 75 7.14 -11.36 5.21
CA PRO A 75 6.10 -11.60 6.19
C PRO A 75 4.74 -11.43 5.52
N ALA A 76 3.82 -12.35 5.78
CA ALA A 76 2.45 -12.26 5.31
C ALA A 76 1.71 -11.16 6.08
N VAL A 77 0.68 -10.55 5.49
CA VAL A 77 -0.22 -9.65 6.22
C VAL A 77 -0.82 -10.39 7.43
N GLY A 78 -0.80 -9.74 8.58
CA GLY A 78 -1.20 -10.30 9.87
C GLY A 78 -0.06 -10.92 10.69
N ASP A 79 1.09 -11.27 10.09
CA ASP A 79 2.25 -11.81 10.81
C ASP A 79 2.70 -10.85 11.92
N THR A 80 2.82 -11.36 13.14
CA THR A 80 3.19 -10.57 14.33
C THR A 80 4.53 -11.04 14.91
N PHE A 81 5.39 -10.09 15.25
CA PHE A 81 6.74 -10.30 15.78
C PHE A 81 6.85 -9.63 17.14
N VAL A 82 7.21 -10.40 18.18
CA VAL A 82 7.51 -9.85 19.52
C VAL A 82 8.98 -9.44 19.52
N ILE A 83 9.25 -8.18 19.23
CA ILE A 83 10.62 -7.69 19.06
C ILE A 83 11.29 -7.34 20.39
N VAL A 84 10.50 -6.95 21.40
CA VAL A 84 10.97 -6.82 22.77
C VAL A 84 9.99 -7.57 23.66
N ARG A 85 10.47 -8.63 24.30
CA ARG A 85 9.74 -9.31 25.38
C ARG A 85 10.24 -8.77 26.71
N ASN A 86 9.40 -8.05 27.42
CA ASN A 86 9.70 -7.55 28.75
C ASN A 86 9.26 -8.56 29.83
N ASP A 87 9.61 -8.31 31.08
CA ASP A 87 9.29 -9.23 32.19
C ASP A 87 7.88 -9.05 32.79
N GLY A 88 7.05 -8.20 32.18
CA GLY A 88 5.69 -7.90 32.64
C GLY A 88 5.61 -7.10 33.95
N SER A 89 6.74 -6.81 34.62
CA SER A 89 6.77 -6.15 35.94
C SER A 89 7.40 -4.76 35.90
N ASP A 90 8.40 -4.56 35.04
CA ASP A 90 9.11 -3.29 34.87
C ASP A 90 8.58 -2.50 33.66
N PRO A 91 8.61 -1.16 33.66
CA PRO A 91 7.98 -0.37 32.60
C PRO A 91 8.79 -0.33 31.29
N ILE A 92 8.09 -0.19 30.17
CA ILE A 92 8.62 0.38 28.92
C ILE A 92 8.37 1.90 28.92
N ASN A 93 9.45 2.68 28.86
CA ASN A 93 9.42 4.14 28.90
C ASN A 93 9.70 4.75 27.52
N GLY A 94 8.79 5.60 27.08
CA GLY A 94 8.87 6.31 25.80
C GLY A 94 8.50 5.43 24.61
N THR A 95 8.81 5.91 23.40
CA THR A 95 8.54 5.23 22.13
C THR A 95 9.82 5.18 21.29
N PHE A 96 9.78 4.41 20.21
CA PHE A 96 10.73 4.59 19.11
C PHE A 96 10.41 5.92 18.41
N LEU A 97 11.38 6.45 17.66
CA LEU A 97 11.31 7.74 17.01
C LEU A 97 10.11 7.82 16.07
N ASN A 98 9.18 8.75 16.33
CA ASN A 98 7.97 8.97 15.55
C ASN A 98 7.05 7.74 15.43
N LEU A 99 7.16 6.80 16.37
CA LEU A 99 6.37 5.58 16.38
C LEU A 99 5.59 5.46 17.70
N PRO A 100 4.60 6.33 17.98
CA PRO A 100 3.67 6.08 19.09
C PRO A 100 2.87 4.77 18.88
N ASN A 101 2.12 4.36 19.92
CA ASN A 101 1.33 3.14 19.84
C ASN A 101 0.35 3.19 18.65
N ASP A 102 0.19 2.05 17.98
CA ASP A 102 -0.66 1.86 16.80
C ASP A 102 -0.21 2.58 15.53
N THR A 103 0.93 3.27 15.54
CA THR A 103 1.50 3.87 14.33
C THR A 103 1.85 2.80 13.30
N ILE A 104 1.42 3.02 12.07
CA ILE A 104 1.87 2.29 10.89
C ILE A 104 3.11 2.99 10.35
N PHE A 105 4.13 2.23 9.99
CA PHE A 105 5.36 2.75 9.45
C PHE A 105 5.94 1.86 8.34
N ALA A 106 6.69 2.53 7.48
CA ALA A 106 7.46 1.98 6.38
C ALA A 106 8.44 0.88 6.82
N GLY A 107 8.34 -0.29 6.19
CA GLY A 107 9.30 -1.38 6.25
C GLY A 107 10.00 -1.60 4.90
N PRO A 108 11.08 -2.39 4.84
CA PRO A 108 11.73 -2.76 3.58
C PRO A 108 10.84 -3.66 2.72
N LEU A 109 11.13 -3.76 1.42
CA LEU A 109 10.36 -4.58 0.47
C LEU A 109 8.86 -4.19 0.38
N ASN A 110 8.56 -2.87 0.34
CA ASN A 110 7.20 -2.30 0.28
C ASN A 110 6.26 -2.86 1.36
N SER A 111 6.81 -3.20 2.52
CA SER A 111 6.05 -3.69 3.65
C SER A 111 5.69 -2.53 4.58
N ALA A 112 4.53 -2.63 5.22
CA ALA A 112 4.13 -1.73 6.29
C ALA A 112 4.01 -2.52 7.60
N PHE A 113 4.41 -1.92 8.71
CA PHE A 113 4.31 -2.51 10.03
C PHE A 113 3.54 -1.60 10.98
N LYS A 114 2.64 -2.18 11.77
CA LYS A 114 1.98 -1.52 12.89
C LYS A 114 2.69 -1.88 14.19
N ILE A 115 3.08 -0.87 14.98
CA ILE A 115 3.72 -1.08 16.28
C ILE A 115 2.72 -1.06 17.45
N SER A 116 2.94 -1.93 18.44
CA SER A 116 2.24 -1.88 19.73
C SER A 116 3.24 -2.02 20.88
N TYR A 117 3.01 -1.26 21.95
CA TYR A 117 3.77 -1.27 23.20
C TYR A 117 3.07 -2.03 24.33
N VAL A 118 1.92 -2.64 24.02
CA VAL A 118 1.08 -3.42 24.94
C VAL A 118 0.85 -4.83 24.41
N GLY A 119 1.73 -5.30 23.53
CA GLY A 119 1.65 -6.62 22.93
C GLY A 119 1.98 -7.74 23.93
N GLY A 120 1.84 -8.99 23.48
CA GLY A 120 2.23 -10.17 24.26
C GLY A 120 1.46 -10.28 25.58
N ASP A 121 2.16 -10.11 26.71
CA ASP A 121 1.58 -10.16 28.06
C ASP A 121 1.02 -8.81 28.56
N GLY A 122 0.99 -7.79 27.72
CA GLY A 122 0.50 -6.44 28.03
C GLY A 122 1.62 -5.42 28.28
N ASN A 123 2.89 -5.83 28.17
CA ASN A 123 4.06 -4.97 28.34
C ASN A 123 5.21 -5.39 27.40
N ASP A 124 4.88 -5.99 26.25
CA ASP A 124 5.83 -6.31 25.18
C ASP A 124 5.72 -5.32 24.02
N ILE A 125 6.80 -5.17 23.26
CA ILE A 125 6.78 -4.44 21.99
C ILE A 125 6.61 -5.44 20.85
N THR A 126 5.53 -5.27 20.10
CA THR A 126 5.25 -6.05 18.89
C THR A 126 5.22 -5.17 17.66
N ILE A 127 5.63 -5.73 16.53
CA ILE A 127 5.30 -5.20 15.20
C ILE A 127 4.47 -6.24 14.46
N GLN A 128 3.42 -5.79 13.79
CA GLN A 128 2.57 -6.63 12.95
C GLN A 128 2.69 -6.16 11.51
N ARG A 129 2.91 -7.07 10.57
CA ARG A 129 2.82 -6.78 9.14
C ARG A 129 1.36 -6.45 8.80
N VAL A 130 1.12 -5.27 8.25
CA VAL A 130 -0.20 -4.79 7.81
C VAL A 130 -0.17 -4.50 6.33
N ALA A 131 -1.31 -4.51 5.63
CA ALA A 131 -1.36 -4.05 4.25
C ALA A 131 -0.89 -2.59 4.14
N ARG A 132 -0.36 -2.20 2.98
CA ARG A 132 0.03 -0.81 2.73
C ARG A 132 -1.16 -0.04 2.19
N ALA A 133 -1.41 1.14 2.71
CA ALA A 133 -2.39 2.05 2.14
C ALA A 133 -1.91 2.58 0.77
N PRO A 134 -2.65 2.37 -0.32
CA PRO A 134 -2.30 2.98 -1.61
C PRO A 134 -2.51 4.50 -1.53
N TYR A 135 -1.75 5.26 -2.31
CA TYR A 135 -1.88 6.73 -2.37
C TYR A 135 -1.63 7.47 -1.04
N ASP A 136 -0.84 6.87 -0.14
CA ASP A 136 -0.25 7.51 1.03
C ASP A 136 0.96 8.36 0.60
N PHE A 137 0.87 9.70 0.62
CA PHE A 137 1.96 10.60 0.21
C PHE A 137 2.82 11.08 1.39
N ASP A 138 2.31 11.07 2.62
CA ASP A 138 3.05 11.53 3.81
C ASP A 138 3.71 10.38 4.61
N GLY A 139 3.38 9.14 4.27
CA GLY A 139 3.92 7.91 4.83
C GLY A 139 3.36 7.57 6.20
N ASP A 140 2.14 8.02 6.52
CA ASP A 140 1.49 7.77 7.81
C ASP A 140 0.68 6.46 7.86
N GLY A 141 0.68 5.71 6.75
CA GLY A 141 0.01 4.43 6.61
C GLY A 141 -1.45 4.55 6.21
N LYS A 142 -1.88 5.70 5.68
CA LYS A 142 -3.26 5.92 5.21
C LYS A 142 -3.27 6.54 3.82
N THR A 143 -4.32 6.22 3.07
CA THR A 143 -4.61 6.83 1.78
C THR A 143 -4.92 8.32 1.98
N ASP A 144 -4.20 9.17 1.26
CA ASP A 144 -4.47 10.61 1.27
C ASP A 144 -5.56 11.01 0.27
N VAL A 145 -6.28 12.08 0.61
CA VAL A 145 -7.21 12.71 -0.32
C VAL A 145 -6.39 13.54 -1.32
N ALA A 146 -6.29 13.05 -2.56
CA ALA A 146 -5.45 13.67 -3.58
C ALA A 146 -6.15 13.80 -4.94
N THR A 147 -5.83 14.86 -5.68
CA THR A 147 -6.34 15.12 -7.02
C THR A 147 -5.26 15.56 -7.99
N PHE A 148 -5.44 15.27 -9.27
CA PHE A 148 -4.69 15.85 -10.37
C PHE A 148 -5.59 16.74 -11.22
N SER A 149 -5.27 18.03 -11.27
CA SER A 149 -5.99 19.03 -12.05
C SER A 149 -5.58 18.97 -13.52
N LEU A 150 -6.53 18.56 -14.37
CA LEU A 150 -6.38 18.53 -15.83
C LEU A 150 -6.38 19.93 -16.46
N ALA A 151 -6.62 20.99 -15.69
CA ALA A 151 -6.59 22.37 -16.20
C ALA A 151 -5.18 22.97 -16.22
N ASN A 152 -4.29 22.50 -15.33
CA ASN A 152 -2.98 23.14 -15.11
C ASN A 152 -1.87 22.17 -14.69
N ALA A 153 -2.08 20.86 -14.80
CA ALA A 153 -1.10 19.82 -14.44
C ALA A 153 -0.58 19.98 -13.01
N ARG A 154 -1.52 20.14 -12.06
CA ARG A 154 -1.24 20.33 -10.65
C ARG A 154 -1.78 19.16 -9.84
N TRP A 155 -0.92 18.57 -9.04
CA TRP A 155 -1.26 17.62 -8.00
C TRP A 155 -1.59 18.38 -6.74
N ASP A 156 -2.74 18.11 -6.13
CA ASP A 156 -3.15 18.64 -4.84
C ASP A 156 -3.37 17.47 -3.90
N VAL A 157 -2.68 17.46 -2.76
CA VAL A 157 -2.74 16.39 -1.75
C VAL A 157 -3.14 17.00 -0.42
N LEU A 158 -4.16 16.42 0.22
CA LEU A 158 -4.54 16.72 1.60
C LEU A 158 -4.08 15.54 2.48
N PRO A 159 -3.00 15.70 3.26
CA PRO A 159 -2.45 14.63 4.10
C PRO A 159 -3.44 14.18 5.16
N SER A 160 -3.49 12.88 5.40
CA SER A 160 -4.38 12.25 6.37
C SER A 160 -3.93 12.51 7.82
N SER A 161 -2.63 12.67 8.06
CA SER A 161 -2.03 13.08 9.34
C SER A 161 -2.44 14.49 9.80
N GLY A 162 -3.12 15.23 8.91
CA GLY A 162 -3.58 16.59 9.10
C GLY A 162 -2.60 17.64 8.56
N GLY A 163 -3.03 18.89 8.54
CA GLY A 163 -2.24 20.02 8.04
C GLY A 163 -2.85 20.68 6.81
N SER A 164 -2.04 21.50 6.14
CA SER A 164 -2.45 22.22 4.93
C SER A 164 -2.25 21.35 3.69
N ALA A 165 -3.16 21.47 2.73
CA ALA A 165 -2.99 20.83 1.43
C ALA A 165 -1.67 21.27 0.76
N MET A 166 -1.01 20.30 0.13
CA MET A 166 0.22 20.48 -0.62
C MET A 166 -0.10 20.49 -2.12
N SER A 167 0.56 21.38 -2.87
CA SER A 167 0.37 21.51 -4.31
C SER A 167 1.69 21.38 -5.06
N THR A 168 1.73 20.51 -6.06
CA THR A 168 2.90 20.26 -6.90
C THR A 168 2.54 20.39 -8.38
N PHE A 169 3.25 21.25 -9.11
CA PHE A 169 3.11 21.34 -10.57
C PHE A 169 4.02 20.31 -11.23
N PHE A 170 3.43 19.27 -11.83
CA PHE A 170 4.18 18.19 -12.45
C PHE A 170 3.36 17.48 -13.53
N GLY A 171 4.00 17.21 -14.66
CA GLY A 171 3.37 16.62 -15.84
C GLY A 171 2.72 17.65 -16.76
N LEU A 172 1.85 17.16 -17.65
CA LEU A 172 1.01 17.96 -18.55
C LEU A 172 -0.47 17.60 -18.37
N THR A 173 -1.36 18.48 -18.81
CA THR A 173 -2.82 18.31 -18.70
C THR A 173 -3.38 17.12 -19.47
N THR A 174 -2.61 16.58 -20.41
CA THR A 174 -2.96 15.41 -21.24
C THR A 174 -2.33 14.11 -20.75
N ASP A 175 -1.50 14.17 -19.71
CA ASP A 175 -0.82 12.97 -19.21
C ASP A 175 -1.81 12.02 -18.52
N SER A 176 -1.52 10.72 -18.61
CA SER A 176 -2.12 9.76 -17.69
C SER A 176 -1.35 9.79 -16.38
N ILE A 177 -2.01 9.95 -15.25
CA ILE A 177 -1.36 9.83 -13.94
C ILE A 177 -1.06 8.36 -13.65
N ALA A 178 0.09 8.09 -13.03
CA ALA A 178 0.50 6.75 -12.63
C ALA A 178 1.24 6.75 -11.27
N PRO A 179 0.63 7.28 -10.19
CA PRO A 179 1.28 7.36 -8.88
C PRO A 179 1.44 5.97 -8.26
N ALA A 180 2.61 5.71 -7.69
CA ALA A 180 3.01 4.50 -6.96
C ALA A 180 4.31 4.78 -6.18
N ASP A 181 4.84 3.84 -5.41
CA ASP A 181 6.16 4.00 -4.75
C ASP A 181 7.28 3.41 -5.61
N TYR A 182 7.96 4.23 -6.40
CA TYR A 182 9.03 3.77 -7.29
C TYR A 182 10.40 3.77 -6.60
N ASP A 183 10.56 4.46 -5.47
CA ASP A 183 11.84 4.59 -4.78
C ASP A 183 11.99 3.69 -3.54
N GLY A 184 10.89 3.07 -3.11
CA GLY A 184 10.81 2.11 -2.02
C GLY A 184 10.91 2.77 -0.66
N ASP A 185 10.39 3.99 -0.50
CA ASP A 185 10.26 4.67 0.80
C ASP A 185 8.89 4.49 1.47
N ASN A 186 8.00 3.71 0.86
CA ASN A 186 6.61 3.47 1.20
C ASN A 186 5.69 4.69 1.07
N ARG A 187 6.16 5.79 0.49
CA ARG A 187 5.32 6.92 0.11
C ARG A 187 4.97 6.85 -1.36
N THR A 188 3.87 7.49 -1.71
CA THR A 188 3.41 7.58 -3.07
C THR A 188 4.22 8.65 -3.79
N ASP A 189 4.91 8.25 -4.84
CA ASP A 189 5.57 9.17 -5.73
C ASP A 189 4.56 9.78 -6.72
N ILE A 190 4.80 11.04 -7.06
CA ILE A 190 4.06 11.71 -8.12
C ILE A 190 4.62 11.23 -9.47
N ALA A 191 3.77 10.63 -10.30
CA ALA A 191 4.21 10.13 -11.59
C ALA A 191 3.15 10.27 -12.69
N THR A 192 3.63 10.45 -13.92
CA THR A 192 2.82 10.51 -15.13
C THR A 192 3.39 9.65 -16.26
N PHE A 193 2.49 9.20 -17.13
CA PHE A 193 2.80 8.50 -18.37
C PHE A 193 2.34 9.33 -19.57
N ARG A 194 3.28 9.61 -20.48
CA ARG A 194 3.06 10.39 -21.70
C ARG A 194 3.82 9.77 -22.86
N ASP A 195 3.10 9.45 -23.93
CA ASP A 195 3.67 9.02 -25.21
C ASP A 195 4.70 7.88 -25.10
N GLY A 196 4.46 6.92 -24.19
CA GLY A 196 5.39 5.80 -23.97
C GLY A 196 6.51 6.07 -22.97
N ALA A 197 6.54 7.25 -22.33
CA ALA A 197 7.53 7.61 -21.32
C ALA A 197 6.89 7.83 -19.95
N TRP A 198 7.56 7.30 -18.93
CA TRP A 198 7.28 7.53 -17.51
C TRP A 198 8.05 8.74 -17.03
N TRP A 199 7.42 9.57 -16.23
CA TRP A 199 7.98 10.73 -15.55
C TRP A 199 7.66 10.61 -14.07
N ILE A 200 8.68 10.46 -13.23
CA ILE A 200 8.49 10.14 -11.82
C ILE A 200 9.24 11.18 -10.99
N MET A 201 8.55 11.78 -10.02
CA MET A 201 9.12 12.64 -8.99
C MET A 201 9.14 11.86 -7.68
N SER A 202 10.34 11.45 -7.26
CA SER A 202 10.55 10.73 -6.00
C SER A 202 10.07 11.57 -4.81
N SER A 203 9.27 10.96 -3.95
CA SER A 203 8.77 11.53 -2.70
C SER A 203 9.92 11.73 -1.69
N ARG A 204 10.92 10.84 -1.70
CA ARG A 204 12.13 10.92 -0.85
C ARG A 204 13.04 12.10 -1.17
N THR A 205 13.25 12.39 -2.45
CA THR A 205 14.33 13.31 -2.90
C THR A 205 13.84 14.48 -3.76
N SER A 206 12.57 14.45 -4.19
CA SER A 206 12.00 15.37 -5.17
C SER A 206 12.74 15.40 -6.52
N THR A 207 13.62 14.42 -6.79
CA THR A 207 14.28 14.31 -8.09
C THR A 207 13.31 13.76 -9.12
N VAL A 208 13.36 14.33 -10.33
CA VAL A 208 12.56 13.86 -11.47
C VAL A 208 13.41 12.94 -12.33
N THR A 209 12.91 11.74 -12.58
CA THR A 209 13.45 10.80 -13.56
C THR A 209 12.48 10.66 -14.73
N SER A 210 13.03 10.31 -15.90
CA SER A 210 12.21 9.92 -17.04
C SER A 210 12.75 8.65 -17.69
N THR A 211 11.85 7.74 -18.06
CA THR A 211 12.18 6.45 -18.66
C THR A 211 11.25 6.16 -19.82
N ALA A 212 11.80 5.98 -21.02
CA ALA A 212 11.04 5.58 -22.19
C ALA A 212 10.76 4.07 -22.14
N PHE A 213 9.57 3.70 -21.67
CA PHE A 213 9.13 2.32 -21.55
C PHE A 213 7.63 2.20 -21.83
N GLY A 214 7.30 1.86 -23.07
CA GLY A 214 5.93 1.71 -23.55
C GLY A 214 5.69 2.45 -24.87
N LEU A 215 4.42 2.50 -25.27
CA LEU A 215 3.91 3.26 -26.41
C LEU A 215 2.78 4.20 -25.96
N ALA A 216 2.47 5.20 -26.78
CA ALA A 216 1.41 6.17 -26.46
C ALA A 216 0.02 5.54 -26.22
N SER A 217 -0.27 4.39 -26.84
CA SER A 217 -1.53 3.66 -26.66
C SER A 217 -1.56 2.73 -25.45
N ASP A 218 -0.41 2.50 -24.81
CA ASP A 218 -0.32 1.57 -23.70
C ASP A 218 -0.93 2.21 -22.43
N LYS A 219 -1.42 1.36 -21.52
CA LYS A 219 -2.05 1.76 -20.26
C LYS A 219 -1.07 1.52 -19.11
N PRO A 220 -0.66 2.55 -18.34
CA PRO A 220 0.23 2.36 -17.20
C PRO A 220 -0.49 1.64 -16.06
N VAL A 221 0.18 0.67 -15.45
CA VAL A 221 -0.32 -0.16 -14.34
C VAL A 221 0.88 -0.64 -13.50
N PRO A 222 1.55 0.28 -12.78
CA PRO A 222 2.72 -0.04 -11.99
C PRO A 222 2.33 -0.96 -10.82
N ASN A 223 3.20 -1.91 -10.47
CA ASN A 223 3.04 -2.79 -9.31
C ASN A 223 4.40 -3.43 -8.98
N ASP A 224 4.57 -4.05 -7.81
CA ASP A 224 5.81 -4.74 -7.43
C ASP A 224 5.82 -6.19 -7.97
N PHE A 225 6.26 -6.41 -9.22
CA PHE A 225 6.22 -7.73 -9.87
C PHE A 225 7.46 -8.60 -9.57
N ASP A 226 8.47 -8.06 -8.90
CA ASP A 226 9.70 -8.79 -8.52
C ASP A 226 9.96 -8.85 -7.01
N GLY A 227 9.18 -8.09 -6.25
CA GLY A 227 9.16 -8.07 -4.80
C GLY A 227 10.32 -7.27 -4.20
N ASP A 228 11.03 -6.42 -4.93
CA ASP A 228 12.07 -5.61 -4.29
C ASP A 228 11.52 -4.48 -3.41
N GLY A 229 10.19 -4.34 -3.38
CA GLY A 229 9.52 -3.32 -2.62
C GLY A 229 9.37 -2.01 -3.34
N ARG A 230 9.43 -2.01 -4.66
CA ARG A 230 9.22 -0.84 -5.49
C ARG A 230 8.20 -1.19 -6.53
N ALA A 231 7.45 -0.19 -6.95
CA ALA A 231 6.60 -0.31 -8.10
C ALA A 231 7.47 -0.38 -9.36
N ASP A 232 7.27 -1.44 -10.15
CA ASP A 232 7.87 -1.58 -11.46
C ASP A 232 7.15 -0.73 -12.50
N LEU A 233 7.87 -0.33 -13.56
CA LEU A 233 7.21 0.30 -14.69
C LEU A 233 6.52 -0.78 -15.51
N ALA A 234 5.19 -0.80 -15.48
CA ALA A 234 4.42 -1.80 -16.23
C ALA A 234 3.32 -1.15 -17.06
N VAL A 235 3.17 -1.65 -18.29
CA VAL A 235 2.12 -1.22 -19.21
C VAL A 235 1.37 -2.40 -19.78
N PHE A 236 0.04 -2.26 -19.90
CA PHE A 236 -0.78 -3.14 -20.72
C PHE A 236 -0.95 -2.53 -22.10
N ARG A 237 -0.69 -3.32 -23.16
CA ARG A 237 -0.87 -2.91 -24.55
C ARG A 237 -2.20 -3.45 -25.10
N PRO A 238 -3.22 -2.59 -25.30
CA PRO A 238 -4.53 -3.06 -25.75
C PRO A 238 -4.50 -3.67 -27.16
N SER A 239 -3.59 -3.25 -28.05
CA SER A 239 -3.57 -3.71 -29.44
C SER A 239 -3.25 -5.21 -29.59
N ASN A 240 -2.63 -5.82 -28.59
CA ASN A 240 -2.27 -7.24 -28.61
C ASN A 240 -2.49 -7.96 -27.26
N GLY A 241 -3.08 -7.28 -26.27
CA GLY A 241 -3.35 -7.86 -24.94
C GLY A 241 -2.08 -8.29 -24.20
N THR A 242 -0.97 -7.57 -24.38
CA THR A 242 0.33 -7.94 -23.78
C THR A 242 0.72 -6.98 -22.68
N TRP A 243 1.17 -7.52 -21.55
CA TRP A 243 1.81 -6.79 -20.47
C TRP A 243 3.31 -6.69 -20.74
N TYR A 244 3.86 -5.51 -20.54
CA TYR A 244 5.30 -5.25 -20.57
C TYR A 244 5.71 -4.68 -19.22
N GLN A 245 6.74 -5.24 -18.60
CA GLN A 245 7.26 -4.81 -17.29
C GLN A 245 8.73 -4.47 -17.42
N LEU A 246 9.17 -3.38 -16.80
CA LEU A 246 10.56 -3.08 -16.52
C LEU A 246 10.74 -3.15 -15.01
N ARG A 247 11.22 -4.31 -14.58
CA ARG A 247 11.38 -4.71 -13.18
C ARG A 247 12.55 -3.97 -12.53
N SER A 248 12.34 -3.32 -11.38
CA SER A 248 13.34 -2.52 -10.70
C SER A 248 14.50 -3.36 -10.17
N LEU A 249 14.26 -4.61 -9.80
CA LEU A 249 15.30 -5.55 -9.42
C LEU A 249 16.08 -6.00 -10.65
N GLY A 250 17.28 -5.44 -10.79
CA GLY A 250 18.19 -5.80 -11.89
C GLY A 250 17.81 -5.20 -13.25
N ASN A 251 16.82 -4.29 -13.30
CA ASN A 251 16.44 -3.52 -14.49
C ASN A 251 16.10 -4.43 -15.69
N GLN A 252 15.25 -5.44 -15.46
CA GLN A 252 14.93 -6.49 -16.42
C GLN A 252 13.59 -6.23 -17.12
N ALA A 253 13.58 -6.39 -18.45
CA ALA A 253 12.36 -6.26 -19.24
C ALA A 253 11.66 -7.62 -19.43
N PHE A 254 10.37 -7.68 -19.11
CA PHE A 254 9.52 -8.85 -19.30
C PHE A 254 8.32 -8.51 -20.18
N ALA A 255 7.83 -9.51 -20.91
CA ALA A 255 6.62 -9.40 -21.70
C ALA A 255 5.79 -10.68 -21.57
N GLN A 256 4.51 -10.55 -21.22
CA GLN A 256 3.58 -11.66 -21.06
C GLN A 256 2.28 -11.32 -21.78
N GLN A 257 1.87 -12.17 -22.73
CA GLN A 257 0.57 -12.02 -23.37
C GLN A 257 -0.50 -12.51 -22.40
N PHE A 258 -1.31 -11.59 -21.90
CA PHE A 258 -2.36 -11.85 -20.93
C PHE A 258 -3.44 -10.77 -21.02
N GLY A 259 -4.58 -11.15 -21.58
CA GLY A 259 -5.69 -10.23 -21.87
C GLY A 259 -5.96 -10.05 -23.36
N ALA A 260 -6.85 -9.11 -23.66
CA ALA A 260 -7.36 -8.84 -24.99
C ALA A 260 -7.61 -7.33 -25.20
N ASN A 261 -7.89 -6.93 -26.44
CA ASN A 261 -8.29 -5.55 -26.73
C ASN A 261 -9.59 -5.20 -26.01
N GLY A 262 -9.60 -4.07 -25.29
CA GLY A 262 -10.75 -3.61 -24.52
C GLY A 262 -10.75 -4.06 -23.05
N ASP A 263 -9.84 -4.96 -22.67
CA ASP A 263 -9.62 -5.29 -21.27
C ASP A 263 -9.03 -4.09 -20.50
N ILE A 264 -9.42 -3.97 -19.23
CA ILE A 264 -8.97 -2.92 -18.31
C ILE A 264 -7.98 -3.55 -17.31
N PRO A 265 -6.69 -3.19 -17.35
CA PRO A 265 -5.69 -3.74 -16.43
C PRO A 265 -5.88 -3.19 -15.03
N GLN A 266 -5.58 -3.98 -14.00
CA GLN A 266 -5.67 -3.59 -12.59
C GLN A 266 -4.35 -3.91 -11.86
N MET A 267 -4.05 -3.11 -10.83
CA MET A 267 -3.01 -3.47 -9.85
C MET A 267 -3.62 -4.48 -8.88
N ALA A 268 -2.94 -5.59 -8.63
CA ALA A 268 -3.49 -6.69 -7.84
C ALA A 268 -2.37 -7.54 -7.22
N ASP A 269 -2.68 -8.11 -6.08
CA ASP A 269 -2.03 -9.28 -5.44
C ASP A 269 -3.20 -10.15 -4.96
N VAL A 270 -3.67 -11.09 -5.78
CA VAL A 270 -4.91 -11.85 -5.50
C VAL A 270 -4.68 -13.09 -4.65
N ASP A 271 -3.43 -13.44 -4.34
CA ASP A 271 -3.11 -14.57 -3.46
C ASP A 271 -2.29 -14.21 -2.21
N GLY A 272 -1.91 -12.95 -2.06
CA GLY A 272 -1.28 -12.39 -0.87
C GLY A 272 0.19 -12.76 -0.74
N ASP A 273 0.86 -13.09 -1.86
CA ASP A 273 2.30 -13.43 -1.86
C ASP A 273 3.21 -12.18 -1.76
N GLY A 274 2.60 -10.99 -1.83
CA GLY A 274 3.27 -9.69 -1.79
C GLY A 274 3.86 -9.27 -3.12
N LEU A 275 3.52 -9.94 -4.23
CA LEU A 275 3.91 -9.61 -5.59
C LEU A 275 2.69 -9.19 -6.42
N GLY A 276 2.96 -8.43 -7.47
CA GLY A 276 1.95 -8.05 -8.44
C GLY A 276 1.53 -9.22 -9.33
N ASP A 277 0.23 -9.50 -9.35
CA ASP A 277 -0.40 -10.40 -10.31
C ASP A 277 -0.79 -9.67 -11.61
N LEU A 278 -0.96 -10.41 -12.70
CA LEU A 278 -1.60 -9.84 -13.89
C LEU A 278 -3.10 -9.97 -13.75
N ALA A 279 -3.80 -8.84 -13.69
CA ALA A 279 -5.24 -8.78 -13.53
C ALA A 279 -5.89 -7.91 -14.62
N VAL A 280 -6.93 -8.43 -15.27
CA VAL A 280 -7.75 -7.65 -16.19
C VAL A 280 -9.25 -7.85 -15.94
N TYR A 281 -10.00 -6.75 -16.01
CA TYR A 281 -11.45 -6.78 -16.16
C TYR A 281 -11.83 -6.71 -17.64
N ARG A 282 -12.69 -7.62 -18.10
CA ARG A 282 -13.21 -7.68 -19.46
C ARG A 282 -14.66 -7.23 -19.51
N PRO A 283 -14.94 -5.99 -19.98
CA PRO A 283 -16.31 -5.47 -20.01
C PRO A 283 -17.26 -6.28 -20.89
N THR A 284 -16.82 -6.84 -22.02
CA THR A 284 -17.72 -7.50 -22.99
C THR A 284 -18.50 -8.68 -22.42
N GLY A 285 -18.04 -9.29 -21.32
CA GLY A 285 -18.74 -10.33 -20.55
C GLY A 285 -18.94 -10.02 -19.06
N GLY A 286 -18.35 -8.94 -18.55
CA GLY A 286 -18.31 -8.68 -17.10
C GLY A 286 -17.45 -9.70 -16.36
N GLU A 287 -16.28 -10.03 -16.90
CA GLU A 287 -15.42 -11.12 -16.43
C GLU A 287 -14.11 -10.59 -15.86
N TRP A 288 -13.63 -11.21 -14.79
CA TRP A 288 -12.29 -10.99 -14.26
C TRP A 288 -11.37 -12.12 -14.69
N HIS A 289 -10.12 -11.77 -14.99
CA HIS A 289 -9.07 -12.72 -15.35
C HIS A 289 -7.80 -12.40 -14.57
N PHE A 290 -7.18 -13.43 -14.01
CA PHE A 290 -5.95 -13.36 -13.24
C PHE A 290 -4.90 -14.35 -13.75
N TYR A 291 -3.64 -13.96 -13.65
CA TYR A 291 -2.48 -14.83 -13.81
C TYR A 291 -1.55 -14.61 -12.63
N ARG A 292 -1.41 -15.63 -11.77
CA ARG A 292 -0.76 -15.50 -10.46
C ARG A 292 0.76 -15.61 -10.53
N SER A 293 1.47 -14.73 -9.85
CA SER A 293 2.94 -14.72 -9.76
C SER A 293 3.50 -15.93 -9.01
N SER A 294 2.78 -16.41 -8.00
CA SER A 294 3.25 -17.45 -7.09
C SER A 294 3.36 -18.83 -7.73
N ASP A 295 2.47 -19.15 -8.68
CA ASP A 295 2.30 -20.49 -9.24
C ASP A 295 1.95 -20.56 -10.72
N ASP A 296 2.01 -19.44 -11.45
CA ASP A 296 1.70 -19.34 -12.89
C ASP A 296 0.27 -19.78 -13.26
N SER A 297 -0.65 -19.84 -12.29
CA SER A 297 -2.02 -20.31 -12.55
C SER A 297 -2.92 -19.21 -13.12
N TYR A 298 -3.84 -19.65 -13.99
CA TYR A 298 -4.87 -18.81 -14.57
C TYR A 298 -6.20 -19.00 -13.82
N LEU A 299 -6.83 -17.89 -13.43
CA LEU A 299 -8.15 -17.86 -12.83
C LEU A 299 -9.05 -16.89 -13.60
N ALA A 300 -10.31 -17.25 -13.80
CA ALA A 300 -11.29 -16.34 -14.37
C ALA A 300 -12.70 -16.65 -13.89
N PHE A 301 -13.50 -15.61 -13.69
CA PHE A 301 -14.89 -15.76 -13.29
C PHE A 301 -15.74 -14.53 -13.67
N PRO A 302 -17.04 -14.72 -13.92
CA PRO A 302 -17.95 -13.61 -14.21
C PRO A 302 -18.33 -12.87 -12.92
N PHE A 303 -17.98 -11.60 -12.83
CA PHE A 303 -18.38 -10.72 -11.74
C PHE A 303 -18.41 -9.26 -12.22
N GLY A 304 -19.56 -8.83 -12.73
CA GLY A 304 -19.78 -7.48 -13.22
C GLY A 304 -20.63 -7.44 -14.49
N LEU A 305 -20.74 -6.25 -15.06
CA LEU A 305 -21.42 -5.94 -16.31
C LEU A 305 -20.53 -5.03 -17.18
N SER A 306 -20.83 -4.96 -18.47
CA SER A 306 -20.03 -4.19 -19.44
C SER A 306 -19.91 -2.69 -19.18
N THR A 307 -20.78 -2.14 -18.33
CA THR A 307 -20.78 -0.72 -17.95
C THR A 307 -20.11 -0.44 -16.61
N ASP A 308 -19.73 -1.47 -15.88
CA ASP A 308 -19.20 -1.31 -14.54
C ASP A 308 -17.74 -0.86 -14.57
N LYS A 309 -17.34 -0.10 -13.55
CA LYS A 309 -15.95 0.30 -13.33
C LYS A 309 -15.29 -0.67 -12.37
N PRO A 310 -14.15 -1.29 -12.72
CA PRO A 310 -13.41 -2.13 -11.77
C PRO A 310 -12.84 -1.27 -10.63
N VAL A 311 -12.98 -1.75 -9.40
CA VAL A 311 -12.53 -1.10 -8.15
C VAL A 311 -11.90 -2.14 -7.21
N MET A 312 -11.00 -2.97 -7.76
CA MET A 312 -10.31 -4.01 -7.01
C MET A 312 -9.43 -3.42 -5.89
N ALA A 313 -9.51 -4.01 -4.70
CA ALA A 313 -8.77 -3.59 -3.51
C ALA A 313 -8.93 -4.67 -2.40
N ASP A 314 -8.14 -4.62 -1.33
CA ASP A 314 -8.27 -5.50 -0.16
C ASP A 314 -9.34 -4.95 0.79
N TYR A 315 -10.57 -5.46 0.76
CA TYR A 315 -11.69 -4.89 1.54
C TYR A 315 -11.86 -5.55 2.92
N ASP A 316 -11.25 -6.71 3.17
CA ASP A 316 -11.37 -7.42 4.45
C ASP A 316 -10.08 -7.43 5.29
N GLY A 317 -8.98 -6.95 4.72
CA GLY A 317 -7.69 -6.76 5.38
C GLY A 317 -6.86 -8.03 5.46
N ASP A 318 -7.14 -9.03 4.62
CA ASP A 318 -6.40 -10.29 4.59
C ASP A 318 -5.09 -10.21 3.78
N GLY A 319 -4.82 -9.06 3.15
CA GLY A 319 -3.65 -8.81 2.31
C GLY A 319 -3.83 -9.20 0.85
N LYS A 320 -5.01 -9.68 0.44
CA LYS A 320 -5.33 -10.02 -0.95
C LYS A 320 -6.22 -8.96 -1.57
N SER A 321 -6.03 -8.74 -2.87
CA SER A 321 -6.88 -7.87 -3.67
C SER A 321 -8.19 -8.55 -3.99
N ASP A 322 -9.29 -8.06 -3.44
CA ASP A 322 -10.62 -8.56 -3.73
C ASP A 322 -11.20 -8.01 -5.02
N VAL A 323 -12.11 -8.78 -5.60
CA VAL A 323 -12.79 -8.39 -6.82
C VAL A 323 -13.96 -7.48 -6.49
N ALA A 324 -13.99 -6.29 -7.08
CA ALA A 324 -15.10 -5.38 -6.91
C ALA A 324 -15.37 -4.52 -8.14
N VAL A 325 -16.64 -4.16 -8.31
CA VAL A 325 -17.10 -3.27 -9.38
C VAL A 325 -17.99 -2.16 -8.83
N PHE A 326 -17.85 -0.96 -9.41
CA PHE A 326 -18.70 0.19 -9.16
C PHE A 326 -19.68 0.39 -10.32
N ARG A 327 -20.97 0.36 -9.98
CA ARG A 327 -22.10 0.55 -10.88
C ARG A 327 -22.99 1.64 -10.30
N ALA A 328 -22.68 2.88 -10.65
CA ALA A 328 -23.47 4.02 -10.22
C ALA A 328 -24.95 3.88 -10.60
N THR A 329 -25.82 4.02 -9.61
CA THR A 329 -27.27 4.03 -9.82
C THR A 329 -27.94 5.11 -8.97
N ASN A 330 -29.13 5.54 -9.37
CA ASN A 330 -30.00 6.35 -8.52
C ASN A 330 -31.16 5.52 -7.93
N ASP A 331 -31.18 4.21 -8.18
CA ASP A 331 -32.13 3.27 -7.59
C ASP A 331 -31.67 2.89 -6.18
N SER A 332 -32.37 3.38 -5.16
CA SER A 332 -32.05 3.12 -3.75
C SER A 332 -32.18 1.65 -3.33
N ASN A 333 -32.70 0.77 -4.20
CA ASN A 333 -32.78 -0.67 -3.94
C ASN A 333 -31.59 -1.47 -4.48
N LEU A 334 -30.70 -0.83 -5.24
CA LEU A 334 -29.51 -1.46 -5.81
C LEU A 334 -28.25 -0.89 -5.13
N PRO A 335 -27.24 -1.73 -4.86
CA PRO A 335 -25.95 -1.22 -4.42
C PRO A 335 -25.20 -0.57 -5.58
N ASP A 336 -24.23 0.27 -5.22
CA ASP A 336 -23.30 0.91 -6.15
C ASP A 336 -21.97 0.15 -6.21
N PHE A 337 -21.49 -0.33 -5.06
CA PHE A 337 -20.32 -1.19 -4.95
C PHE A 337 -20.78 -2.64 -4.80
N TYR A 338 -20.25 -3.51 -5.65
CA TYR A 338 -20.44 -4.96 -5.60
C TYR A 338 -19.08 -5.56 -5.33
N ILE A 339 -18.91 -6.27 -4.22
CA ILE A 339 -17.62 -6.78 -3.75
C ILE A 339 -17.73 -8.29 -3.55
N LEU A 340 -16.73 -9.01 -4.02
CA LEU A 340 -16.54 -10.44 -3.84
C LEU A 340 -15.15 -10.67 -3.26
N LEU A 341 -15.12 -11.05 -1.98
CA LEU A 341 -13.88 -11.39 -1.29
C LEU A 341 -13.21 -12.57 -2.00
N THR A 342 -11.92 -12.45 -2.26
CA THR A 342 -11.15 -13.49 -2.95
C THR A 342 -10.88 -14.70 -2.06
N ASP A 343 -10.77 -14.47 -0.76
CA ASP A 343 -10.81 -15.53 0.24
C ASP A 343 -12.27 -15.92 0.57
N GLY A 344 -12.58 -17.21 0.46
CA GLY A 344 -13.90 -17.74 0.80
C GLY A 344 -15.07 -17.35 -0.13
N TYR A 345 -14.85 -16.49 -1.14
CA TYR A 345 -15.85 -16.08 -2.14
C TYR A 345 -17.13 -15.48 -1.52
N VAL A 346 -16.97 -14.64 -0.49
CA VAL A 346 -18.09 -13.97 0.17
C VAL A 346 -18.47 -12.71 -0.61
N TYR A 347 -19.73 -12.64 -1.03
CA TYR A 347 -20.28 -11.49 -1.76
C TYR A 347 -21.06 -10.56 -0.83
N TYR A 348 -20.89 -9.25 -1.03
CA TYR A 348 -21.78 -8.23 -0.48
C TYR A 348 -21.84 -7.00 -1.39
N GLY A 349 -22.87 -6.17 -1.19
CA GLY A 349 -23.05 -4.92 -1.90
C GLY A 349 -23.21 -3.75 -0.93
N SER A 350 -22.69 -2.59 -1.30
CA SER A 350 -22.81 -1.34 -0.55
C SER A 350 -23.44 -0.25 -1.40
N SER A 351 -24.45 0.43 -0.87
CA SER A 351 -25.11 1.58 -1.50
C SER A 351 -24.40 2.84 -1.06
N TRP A 352 -23.39 3.26 -1.84
CA TRP A 352 -22.46 4.34 -1.49
C TRP A 352 -22.01 5.13 -2.72
N GLY A 353 -22.95 5.54 -3.56
CA GLY A 353 -22.66 6.36 -4.71
C GLY A 353 -23.93 6.95 -5.32
N ALA A 354 -23.74 7.57 -6.47
CA ALA A 354 -24.79 8.06 -7.34
C ALA A 354 -24.26 8.19 -8.78
N VAL A 355 -25.17 8.33 -9.74
CA VAL A 355 -24.79 8.63 -11.12
C VAL A 355 -23.99 9.94 -11.18
N GLY A 356 -22.78 9.86 -11.72
CA GLY A 356 -21.84 10.99 -11.85
C GLY A 356 -20.67 10.95 -10.87
N ASP A 357 -20.74 10.09 -9.85
CA ASP A 357 -19.64 9.91 -8.91
C ASP A 357 -18.48 9.11 -9.53
N VAL A 358 -17.27 9.37 -9.02
CA VAL A 358 -16.05 8.63 -9.35
C VAL A 358 -15.64 7.81 -8.12
N PRO A 359 -15.51 6.48 -8.21
CA PRO A 359 -15.05 5.67 -7.08
C PRO A 359 -13.58 5.94 -6.78
N THR A 360 -13.23 5.99 -5.50
CA THR A 360 -11.89 6.32 -5.01
C THR A 360 -11.54 5.44 -3.82
N VAL A 361 -11.40 4.14 -4.05
CA VAL A 361 -11.15 3.15 -2.98
C VAL A 361 -9.71 3.27 -2.46
N GLY A 362 -9.52 3.11 -1.16
CA GLY A 362 -8.22 3.13 -0.46
C GLY A 362 -8.41 3.05 1.06
N ASP A 363 -7.34 2.78 1.81
CA ASP A 363 -7.37 2.67 3.28
C ASP A 363 -7.24 4.06 3.92
N TYR A 364 -8.34 4.79 4.06
CA TYR A 364 -8.33 6.18 4.54
C TYR A 364 -8.25 6.29 6.06
N ASP A 365 -8.44 5.22 6.82
CA ASP A 365 -8.35 5.25 8.28
C ASP A 365 -7.16 4.49 8.88
N GLY A 366 -6.41 3.75 8.06
CA GLY A 366 -5.20 3.03 8.42
C GLY A 366 -5.49 1.76 9.20
N ASP A 367 -6.62 1.10 8.96
CA ASP A 367 -6.97 -0.15 9.61
C ASP A 367 -6.50 -1.39 8.84
N GLY A 368 -5.88 -1.19 7.67
CA GLY A 368 -5.39 -2.23 6.77
C GLY A 368 -6.43 -2.71 5.77
N LYS A 369 -7.64 -2.13 5.76
CA LYS A 369 -8.69 -2.42 4.79
C LYS A 369 -8.93 -1.25 3.87
N SER A 370 -9.28 -1.56 2.64
CA SER A 370 -9.68 -0.58 1.66
C SER A 370 -11.11 -0.12 1.95
N ASP A 371 -11.25 1.18 2.18
CA ASP A 371 -12.53 1.82 2.42
C ASP A 371 -13.27 2.13 1.13
N ILE A 372 -14.59 2.10 1.21
CA ILE A 372 -15.46 2.53 0.12
C ILE A 372 -15.53 4.05 0.14
N ALA A 373 -15.15 4.68 -0.96
CA ALA A 373 -15.20 6.12 -1.10
C ALA A 373 -15.55 6.56 -2.51
N ILE A 374 -16.16 7.74 -2.60
CA ILE A 374 -16.48 8.40 -3.86
C ILE A 374 -16.04 9.85 -3.86
N TYR A 375 -15.72 10.32 -5.06
CA TYR A 375 -15.51 11.71 -5.40
C TYR A 375 -16.70 12.22 -6.21
N ARG A 376 -17.38 13.24 -5.68
CA ARG A 376 -18.56 13.86 -6.28
C ARG A 376 -18.25 15.28 -6.75
N PRO A 377 -18.06 15.48 -8.06
CA PRO A 377 -18.08 16.82 -8.65
C PRO A 377 -19.42 17.50 -8.39
N ASP A 378 -19.41 18.76 -7.93
CA ASP A 378 -20.62 19.55 -7.78
C ASP A 378 -20.76 20.63 -8.87
N GLY A 379 -21.99 21.10 -9.08
CA GLY A 379 -22.30 22.15 -10.05
C GLY A 379 -21.84 23.55 -9.62
N SER A 380 -21.28 23.71 -8.42
CA SER A 380 -20.80 24.99 -7.89
C SER A 380 -19.31 25.24 -8.13
N GLY A 381 -18.62 24.31 -8.79
CA GLY A 381 -17.20 24.43 -9.14
C GLY A 381 -16.26 23.81 -8.12
N THR A 382 -16.79 23.10 -7.12
CA THR A 382 -16.03 22.31 -6.15
C THR A 382 -16.34 20.82 -6.30
N ALA A 383 -15.70 20.00 -5.49
CA ALA A 383 -16.04 18.59 -5.38
C ALA A 383 -15.93 18.14 -3.93
N THR A 384 -16.72 17.14 -3.59
CA THR A 384 -16.77 16.56 -2.23
C THR A 384 -16.40 15.09 -2.30
N TRP A 385 -15.50 14.69 -1.41
CA TRP A 385 -15.17 13.30 -1.13
C TRP A 385 -16.11 12.79 -0.03
N TYR A 386 -16.67 11.60 -0.21
CA TYR A 386 -17.48 10.91 0.79
C TYR A 386 -16.84 9.57 1.09
N LEU A 387 -16.28 9.44 2.30
CA LEU A 387 -15.49 8.29 2.72
C LEU A 387 -16.30 7.48 3.73
N LEU A 388 -16.54 6.20 3.44
CA LEU A 388 -17.09 5.24 4.38
C LEU A 388 -15.94 4.39 4.91
N GLN A 389 -15.30 4.89 5.97
CA GLN A 389 -14.15 4.26 6.59
C GLN A 389 -14.60 3.04 7.38
N SER A 390 -13.93 1.92 7.17
CA SER A 390 -14.34 0.59 7.62
C SER A 390 -14.32 0.47 9.15
N THR A 391 -13.39 1.13 9.84
CA THR A 391 -13.31 1.19 11.30
C THR A 391 -13.74 2.56 11.85
N SER A 392 -13.37 3.66 11.20
CA SER A 392 -13.60 5.04 11.68
C SER A 392 -14.96 5.63 11.29
N GLY A 393 -15.71 4.95 10.42
CA GLY A 393 -17.04 5.34 9.99
C GLY A 393 -17.06 6.42 8.91
N PHE A 394 -18.18 7.15 8.82
CA PHE A 394 -18.38 8.12 7.74
C PHE A 394 -17.66 9.46 7.99
N THR A 395 -16.99 9.97 6.96
CA THR A 395 -16.55 11.37 6.88
C THR A 395 -16.68 11.93 5.47
N SER A 396 -16.63 13.25 5.32
CA SER A 396 -16.64 13.92 4.03
C SER A 396 -15.73 15.14 4.00
N VAL A 397 -15.09 15.39 2.87
CA VAL A 397 -14.12 16.47 2.69
C VAL A 397 -14.38 17.22 1.39
N ASN A 398 -14.47 18.55 1.45
CA ASN A 398 -14.53 19.38 0.24
C ASN A 398 -13.11 19.62 -0.28
N PHE A 399 -12.74 18.97 -1.38
CA PHE A 399 -11.39 19.04 -1.92
C PHE A 399 -11.36 18.75 -3.43
N GLY A 400 -10.68 19.60 -4.18
CA GLY A 400 -10.60 19.53 -5.65
C GLY A 400 -11.74 20.27 -6.37
N THR A 401 -11.81 20.09 -7.68
CA THR A 401 -12.78 20.75 -8.56
C THR A 401 -13.35 19.76 -9.59
N PRO A 402 -14.49 20.04 -10.25
CA PRO A 402 -15.09 19.12 -11.21
C PRO A 402 -14.20 18.70 -12.39
N SER A 403 -13.14 19.46 -12.69
CA SER A 403 -12.16 19.14 -13.73
C SER A 403 -10.96 18.32 -13.24
N SER A 404 -10.87 18.07 -11.94
CA SER A 404 -9.79 17.29 -11.35
C SER A 404 -10.11 15.80 -11.42
N LYS A 405 -9.08 14.99 -11.67
CA LYS A 405 -9.14 13.54 -11.51
C LYS A 405 -8.74 13.20 -10.06
N PRO A 406 -9.56 12.48 -9.27
CA PRO A 406 -9.11 11.98 -7.98
C PRO A 406 -8.01 10.93 -8.19
N VAL A 407 -6.93 11.03 -7.43
CA VAL A 407 -5.74 10.18 -7.59
C VAL A 407 -6.04 8.69 -7.40
N PRO A 408 -6.86 8.26 -6.43
CA PRO A 408 -7.21 6.85 -6.27
C PRO A 408 -7.98 6.24 -7.45
N SER A 409 -8.49 7.07 -8.37
CA SER A 409 -9.09 6.61 -9.61
C SER A 409 -8.09 6.56 -10.78
N ALA A 410 -6.78 6.64 -10.53
CA ALA A 410 -5.72 6.67 -11.55
C ALA A 410 -5.87 5.52 -12.56
N TYR A 411 -6.15 4.32 -12.07
CA TYR A 411 -6.23 3.06 -12.83
C TYR A 411 -7.67 2.58 -13.06
N ILE A 412 -8.63 3.46 -12.81
CA ILE A 412 -10.05 3.25 -13.10
C ILE A 412 -10.38 3.98 -14.42
N PRO A 413 -11.11 3.35 -15.36
CA PRO A 413 -11.41 3.89 -16.69
C PRO A 413 -12.33 5.12 -16.69
#